data_AF-V9IDG1-F1
#
_entry.id   AF-V9IDG1-F1
#
_cell.length_a   1.000
_cell.length_b   1.000
_cell.length_c   1.000
_cell.angle_alpha   90.00
_cell.angle_beta   90.00
_cell.angle_gamma   90.00
#
_symmetry.space_group_name_H-M   'P 1'
#
loop_
_entity.id
_entity.type
_entity.pdbx_description
1 polymer ?
#
loop_
_entity_poly.entity_id
_entity_poly.type
_entity_poly.pdbx_seq_one_letter_code
_entity_poly.pdbx_strand_id
1 'polypeptide(L)'
;MEHLVTLLSSCDMHVVLGVLNILYMFSKRSNFIARLNSDKRQALLSRLTLLAESWGGKENGFGLAECCKEYPDKPLPASATTLHFEFYAENSTTDSNATSNIGTKKSGQTNFVTCIHIENVDKLGKTPAQIMNDLLKVNNVPQDRQIALFTHIRLAHSFSDYRRRLQCVHARLQALSILVYNSELEENAHSLLHPGLLEVIS
;
A
#
# COMPACT_ATOMS: atom_id res chain seq x y z
N MET A 1 -10.24 0.94 -18.83
CA MET A 1 -9.55 0.13 -17.79
C MET A 1 -8.29 0.79 -17.27
N GLU A 2 -7.38 1.26 -18.13
CA GLU A 2 -6.16 1.98 -17.70
C GLU A 2 -6.47 3.16 -16.80
N HIS A 3 -7.51 3.94 -17.13
CA HIS A 3 -7.97 5.03 -16.26
C HIS A 3 -8.41 4.56 -14.86
N LEU A 4 -9.04 3.38 -14.72
CA LEU A 4 -9.45 2.89 -13.39
C LEU A 4 -8.23 2.51 -12.54
N VAL A 5 -7.23 1.86 -13.13
CA VAL A 5 -5.98 1.49 -12.41
C VAL A 5 -5.23 2.76 -11.97
N THR A 6 -5.20 3.79 -12.81
CA THR A 6 -4.60 5.09 -12.44
C THR A 6 -5.38 5.77 -11.31
N LEU A 7 -6.72 5.75 -11.37
CA LEU A 7 -7.57 6.37 -10.35
C LEU A 7 -7.50 5.66 -8.98
N LEU A 8 -7.16 4.36 -8.93
CA LEU A 8 -6.84 3.67 -7.66
C LEU A 8 -5.63 4.28 -6.94
N SER A 9 -4.78 5.02 -7.66
CA SER A 9 -3.61 5.71 -7.11
C SER A 9 -3.93 7.18 -6.75
N SER A 10 -5.21 7.58 -6.80
CA SER A 10 -5.64 8.93 -6.44
C SER A 10 -5.36 9.25 -4.98
N CYS A 11 -5.10 10.53 -4.70
CA CYS A 11 -4.99 11.04 -3.34
C CYS A 11 -6.35 11.14 -2.62
N ASP A 12 -7.45 11.25 -3.38
CA ASP A 12 -8.80 11.34 -2.82
C ASP A 12 -9.39 9.94 -2.60
N MET A 13 -9.66 9.63 -1.34
CA MET A 13 -10.27 8.36 -0.94
C MET A 13 -11.67 8.16 -1.53
N HIS A 14 -12.44 9.21 -1.81
CA HIS A 14 -13.74 9.06 -2.46
C HIS A 14 -13.60 8.54 -3.89
N VAL A 15 -12.58 9.00 -4.62
CA VAL A 15 -12.26 8.50 -5.95
C VAL A 15 -11.85 7.04 -5.88
N VAL A 16 -10.95 6.68 -4.96
CA VAL A 16 -10.51 5.29 -4.75
C VAL A 16 -11.71 4.38 -4.44
N LEU A 17 -12.57 4.78 -3.50
CA LEU A 17 -13.77 4.04 -3.13
C LEU A 17 -14.77 3.90 -4.29
N GLY A 18 -14.98 4.97 -5.07
CA GLY A 18 -15.84 4.93 -6.25
C GLY A 18 -15.34 3.93 -7.30
N VAL A 19 -14.03 3.92 -7.56
CA VAL A 19 -13.39 2.96 -8.47
C VAL A 19 -13.48 1.54 -7.93
N LEU A 20 -13.20 1.33 -6.65
CA LEU A 20 -13.38 0.03 -6.01
C LEU A 20 -14.83 -0.45 -6.09
N ASN A 21 -15.82 0.44 -6.03
CA ASN A 21 -17.23 0.06 -6.11
C ASN A 21 -17.61 -0.43 -7.49
N ILE A 22 -17.13 0.27 -8.51
CA ILE A 22 -17.27 -0.17 -9.91
C ILE A 22 -16.61 -1.53 -10.11
N LEU A 23 -15.37 -1.71 -9.62
CA LEU A 23 -14.64 -2.97 -9.73
C LEU A 23 -15.34 -4.11 -8.99
N TYR A 24 -15.83 -3.87 -7.76
CA TYR A 24 -16.59 -4.84 -6.98
C TYR A 24 -17.86 -5.30 -7.70
N MET A 25 -18.63 -4.35 -8.26
CA MET A 25 -19.82 -4.67 -9.04
C MET A 25 -19.51 -5.51 -10.27
N PHE A 26 -18.39 -5.24 -10.95
CA PHE A 26 -17.93 -6.05 -12.06
C PHE A 26 -17.48 -7.44 -11.63
N SER A 27 -16.72 -7.58 -10.54
CA SER A 27 -16.26 -8.89 -10.04
C SER A 27 -17.40 -9.77 -9.56
N LYS A 28 -18.42 -9.20 -8.90
CA LYS A 28 -19.54 -9.97 -8.35
C LYS A 28 -20.49 -10.52 -9.41
N ARG A 29 -20.73 -9.76 -10.49
CA ARG A 29 -21.73 -10.09 -11.52
C ARG A 29 -21.14 -10.60 -12.82
N SER A 30 -19.83 -10.51 -12.99
CA SER A 30 -19.16 -10.87 -14.22
C SER A 30 -17.78 -11.42 -13.91
N ASN A 31 -17.34 -12.41 -14.67
CA ASN A 31 -15.93 -12.80 -14.74
C ASN A 31 -15.10 -11.73 -15.47
N PHE A 32 -15.36 -10.44 -15.20
CA PHE A 32 -14.80 -9.31 -15.92
C PHE A 32 -13.29 -9.25 -15.73
N ILE A 33 -12.81 -9.35 -14.49
CA ILE A 33 -11.36 -9.34 -14.19
C ILE A 33 -10.66 -10.53 -14.85
N ALA A 34 -11.29 -11.71 -14.89
CA ALA A 34 -10.73 -12.89 -15.53
C ALA A 34 -10.60 -12.76 -17.06
N ARG A 35 -11.41 -11.90 -17.70
CA ARG A 35 -11.37 -11.62 -19.15
C ARG A 35 -10.43 -10.48 -19.53
N LEU A 36 -9.82 -9.80 -18.55
CA LEU A 36 -8.79 -8.79 -18.84
C LEU A 36 -7.55 -9.47 -19.41
N ASN A 37 -6.80 -8.74 -20.22
CA ASN A 37 -5.49 -9.21 -20.65
C ASN A 37 -4.56 -9.38 -19.42
N SER A 38 -3.55 -10.25 -19.56
CA SER A 38 -2.67 -10.62 -18.45
C SER A 38 -2.03 -9.39 -17.78
N ASP A 39 -1.50 -8.46 -18.58
CA ASP A 39 -0.80 -7.27 -18.07
C ASP A 39 -1.73 -6.35 -17.26
N LYS A 40 -2.95 -6.09 -17.74
CA LYS A 40 -3.91 -5.21 -17.03
C LYS A 40 -4.48 -5.92 -15.81
N ARG A 41 -4.70 -7.24 -15.88
CA ARG A 41 -5.08 -8.04 -14.71
C ARG A 41 -4.00 -7.94 -13.64
N GLN A 42 -2.74 -8.17 -14.00
CA GLN A 42 -1.62 -8.12 -13.06
C GLN A 42 -1.44 -6.73 -12.44
N ALA A 43 -1.53 -5.67 -13.24
CA ALA A 43 -1.46 -4.29 -12.74
C ALA A 43 -2.60 -3.98 -11.76
N LEU A 44 -3.83 -4.39 -12.09
CA LEU A 44 -4.99 -4.21 -11.20
C LEU A 44 -4.83 -4.99 -9.90
N LEU A 45 -4.45 -6.27 -9.97
CA LEU A 45 -4.26 -7.12 -8.81
C LEU A 45 -3.15 -6.57 -7.90
N SER A 46 -2.02 -6.13 -8.47
CA SER A 46 -0.95 -5.49 -7.72
C SER A 46 -1.47 -4.27 -6.93
N ARG A 47 -2.29 -3.40 -7.54
CA ARG A 47 -2.89 -2.24 -6.83
C ARG A 47 -3.87 -2.65 -5.75
N LEU A 48 -4.71 -3.65 -6.02
CA LEU A 48 -5.66 -4.17 -5.03
C LEU A 48 -4.95 -4.80 -3.84
N THR A 49 -3.87 -5.55 -4.07
CA THR A 49 -3.05 -6.14 -3.01
C THR A 49 -2.43 -5.07 -2.11
N LEU A 50 -1.89 -3.99 -2.69
CA LEU A 50 -1.37 -2.87 -1.91
C LEU A 50 -2.44 -2.16 -1.07
N LEU A 51 -3.67 -2.05 -1.58
CA LEU A 51 -4.80 -1.50 -0.83
C LEU A 51 -5.34 -2.45 0.25
N ALA A 52 -5.23 -3.76 0.02
CA ALA A 52 -5.66 -4.82 0.92
C ALA A 52 -4.66 -5.12 2.05
N GLU A 53 -3.41 -4.67 1.87
CA GLU A 53 -2.29 -4.91 2.78
C GLU A 53 -2.62 -4.55 4.23
N SER A 54 -2.09 -5.34 5.17
CA SER A 54 -2.27 -5.10 6.59
C SER A 54 -1.53 -3.86 7.04
N TRP A 55 -2.22 -3.00 7.78
CA TRP A 55 -1.67 -1.77 8.35
C TRP A 55 -0.90 -1.98 9.67
N GLY A 56 -0.38 -3.20 9.83
CA GLY A 56 0.17 -3.78 11.05
C GLY A 56 -0.90 -4.06 12.09
N GLY A 57 -1.30 -5.33 12.19
CA GLY A 57 -2.24 -5.80 13.21
C GLY A 57 -1.65 -5.68 14.62
N LYS A 58 -1.52 -6.80 15.32
CA LYS A 58 -0.98 -6.81 16.69
C LYS A 58 0.39 -6.12 16.81
N GLU A 59 1.21 -6.18 15.76
CA GLU A 59 2.55 -5.59 15.71
C GLU A 59 2.56 -4.05 15.79
N ASN A 60 1.57 -3.35 15.20
CA ASN A 60 1.44 -1.89 15.37
C ASN A 60 0.51 -1.50 16.52
N GLY A 61 -0.07 -2.47 17.22
CA GLY A 61 -0.87 -2.25 18.44
C GLY A 61 -2.32 -1.83 18.19
N PHE A 62 -2.85 -1.98 16.97
CA PHE A 62 -4.27 -1.73 16.66
C PHE A 62 -4.78 -2.67 15.56
N GLY A 63 -6.00 -3.19 15.74
CA GLY A 63 -6.68 -4.01 14.75
C GLY A 63 -7.62 -3.20 13.86
N LEU A 64 -8.26 -3.89 12.92
CA LEU A 64 -9.27 -3.28 12.04
C LEU A 64 -10.52 -2.87 12.82
N ALA A 65 -10.88 -3.64 13.85
CA ALA A 65 -12.05 -3.36 14.69
C ALA A 65 -11.89 -2.05 15.47
N GLU A 66 -10.70 -1.79 16.01
CA GLU A 66 -10.36 -0.54 16.69
C GLU A 66 -10.45 0.66 15.74
N CYS A 67 -10.07 0.49 14.48
CA CYS A 67 -10.19 1.54 13.46
C CYS A 67 -11.65 1.97 13.22
N CYS A 68 -12.62 1.08 13.48
CA CYS A 68 -14.04 1.36 13.28
C CYS A 68 -14.73 2.06 14.47
N LYS A 69 -14.05 2.19 15.62
CA LYS A 69 -14.58 2.89 16.78
C LYS A 69 -14.40 4.41 16.64
N GLU A 70 -15.49 5.16 16.75
CA GLU A 70 -15.43 6.64 16.81
C GLU A 70 -14.82 7.11 18.13
N TYR A 71 -15.23 6.47 19.22
CA TYR A 71 -14.76 6.71 20.58
C TYR A 71 -14.09 5.44 21.11
N PRO A 72 -12.78 5.24 20.85
CA PRO A 72 -12.09 4.05 21.32
C PRO A 72 -11.87 4.12 22.84
N ASP A 73 -12.04 2.99 23.52
CA ASP A 73 -11.87 2.85 24.98
C ASP A 73 -10.43 3.17 25.44
N LYS A 74 -9.46 3.02 24.52
CA LYS A 74 -8.06 3.35 24.70
C LYS A 74 -7.65 4.38 23.65
N PRO A 75 -6.72 5.29 23.97
CA PRO A 75 -6.17 6.19 22.96
C PRO A 75 -5.52 5.37 21.85
N LEU A 76 -5.67 5.85 20.61
CA LEU A 76 -5.03 5.23 19.44
C LEU A 76 -3.51 5.26 19.64
N PRO A 77 -2.80 4.17 19.32
CA PRO A 77 -1.37 4.10 19.56
C PRO A 77 -0.64 5.06 18.61
N ALA A 78 0.48 5.64 19.07
CA ALA A 78 1.26 6.60 18.29
C ALA A 78 1.76 6.01 16.95
N SER A 79 2.04 4.71 16.94
CA SER A 79 2.37 3.90 15.74
C SER A 79 1.36 4.06 14.61
N ALA A 80 0.09 4.30 14.92
CA ALA A 80 -0.96 4.40 13.90
C ALA A 80 -0.89 5.68 13.05
N THR A 81 -0.24 6.71 13.61
CA THR A 81 0.07 7.96 12.90
C THR A 81 1.53 8.03 12.44
N THR A 82 2.28 6.95 12.62
CA THR A 82 3.68 6.86 12.23
C THR A 82 3.80 6.12 10.91
N LEU A 83 4.48 6.73 9.96
CA LEU A 83 4.90 6.09 8.72
C LEU A 83 6.21 5.37 8.96
N HIS A 84 6.17 4.04 8.87
CA HIS A 84 7.35 3.18 8.79
C HIS A 84 7.33 2.45 7.46
N PHE A 85 8.31 2.69 6.59
CA PHE A 85 8.37 2.06 5.28
C PHE A 85 9.80 1.68 4.90
N GLU A 86 10.01 0.40 4.63
CA GLU A 86 11.31 -0.16 4.26
C GLU A 86 11.33 -0.58 2.80
N PHE A 87 12.41 -0.26 2.10
CA PHE A 87 12.64 -0.73 0.74
C PHE A 87 14.13 -0.93 0.48
N TYR A 88 14.43 -1.81 -0.46
CA TYR A 88 15.80 -2.00 -0.93
C TYR A 88 16.12 -0.93 -1.97
N ALA A 89 17.12 -0.09 -1.69
CA ALA A 89 17.63 0.84 -2.67
C ALA A 89 18.71 0.13 -3.49
N GLU A 90 18.50 0.05 -4.80
CA GLU A 90 19.60 -0.25 -5.72
C GLU A 90 20.43 1.02 -5.88
N ASN A 91 21.67 1.00 -5.37
CA ASN A 91 22.62 2.04 -5.71
C ASN A 91 22.92 1.93 -7.20
N SER A 92 22.34 2.82 -8.02
CA SER A 92 22.88 3.10 -9.34
C SER A 92 24.26 3.72 -9.13
N THR A 93 25.32 2.91 -9.12
CA THR A 93 26.69 3.41 -9.24
C THR A 93 26.86 3.99 -10.63
N THR A 94 26.46 5.25 -10.80
CA THR A 94 26.93 6.12 -11.87
C THR A 94 28.38 6.44 -11.59
N ASP A 95 29.28 5.61 -12.11
CA ASP A 95 30.66 6.00 -12.39
C ASP A 95 30.97 5.56 -13.83
N SER A 96 30.60 6.41 -14.78
CA SER A 96 31.13 6.37 -16.15
C SER A 96 31.90 7.65 -16.39
N ASN A 97 33.04 7.77 -15.71
CA ASN A 97 34.16 8.64 -16.08
C ASN A 97 35.43 8.17 -15.36
N ALA A 98 36.07 7.11 -15.86
CA ALA A 98 37.54 7.00 -15.85
C ALA A 98 38.00 5.73 -16.59
N THR A 99 38.88 5.98 -17.54
CA THR A 99 39.60 5.06 -18.41
C THR A 99 40.46 4.05 -17.64
N SER A 100 40.51 2.82 -18.15
CA SER A 100 41.61 1.82 -18.10
C SER A 100 41.96 1.04 -16.81
N ASN A 101 42.16 -0.27 -17.06
CA ASN A 101 43.09 -1.23 -16.44
C ASN A 101 42.62 -2.21 -15.35
N ILE A 102 42.43 -3.46 -15.80
CA ILE A 102 42.86 -4.76 -15.25
C ILE A 102 42.97 -4.88 -13.72
N GLY A 103 42.11 -5.70 -13.13
CA GLY A 103 42.30 -6.24 -11.78
C GLY A 103 41.05 -6.90 -11.21
N THR A 104 41.05 -8.22 -11.14
CA THR A 104 40.03 -9.09 -10.52
C THR A 104 39.67 -8.69 -9.09
N LYS A 105 38.43 -8.23 -8.82
CA LYS A 105 37.75 -8.38 -7.53
C LYS A 105 36.23 -8.50 -7.74
N LYS A 106 35.66 -9.61 -7.27
CA LYS A 106 34.22 -9.88 -7.20
C LYS A 106 33.55 -8.77 -6.37
N SER A 107 32.79 -7.88 -7.00
CA SER A 107 31.97 -6.89 -6.32
C SER A 107 30.71 -7.57 -5.80
N GLY A 108 30.60 -7.74 -4.49
CA GLY A 108 29.35 -8.16 -3.85
C GLY A 108 28.32 -7.03 -3.99
N GLN A 109 27.21 -7.30 -4.68
CA GLN A 109 26.01 -6.47 -4.63
C GLN A 109 25.58 -6.37 -3.15
N THR A 110 25.83 -5.22 -2.54
CA THR A 110 25.33 -4.90 -1.20
C THR A 110 24.04 -4.10 -1.38
N ASN A 111 22.90 -4.79 -1.33
CA ASN A 111 21.60 -4.15 -1.29
C ASN A 111 21.45 -3.47 0.08
N PHE A 112 21.42 -2.13 0.13
CA PHE A 112 21.15 -1.41 1.37
C PHE A 112 19.64 -1.25 1.55
N VAL A 113 19.13 -1.60 2.74
CA VAL A 113 17.73 -1.31 3.11
C VAL A 113 17.65 0.15 3.51
N THR A 114 16.83 0.93 2.81
CA THR A 114 16.46 2.29 3.20
C THR A 114 15.16 2.23 4.00
N CYS A 115 15.15 2.90 5.15
CA CYS A 115 13.98 2.99 6.02
C CYS A 115 13.50 4.45 6.10
N ILE A 116 12.22 4.67 5.79
CA ILE A 116 11.52 5.94 5.96
C ILE A 116 10.72 5.84 7.25
N HIS A 117 11.11 6.62 8.25
CA HIS A 117 10.40 6.75 9.54
C HIS A 117 9.96 8.19 9.76
N ILE A 118 8.65 8.42 9.87
CA ILE A 118 8.07 9.73 10.17
C ILE A 118 6.95 9.55 11.19
N GLU A 119 7.06 10.19 12.34
CA GLU A 119 6.03 10.18 13.38
C GLU A 119 5.03 11.32 13.23
N ASN A 120 3.82 11.14 13.76
CA ASN A 120 2.74 12.15 13.79
C ASN A 120 2.46 12.75 12.39
N VAL A 121 2.35 11.89 11.37
CA VAL A 121 2.11 12.29 9.98
C VAL A 121 0.84 13.13 9.83
N ASP A 122 -0.15 12.86 10.67
CA ASP A 122 -1.42 13.59 10.79
C ASP A 122 -1.25 15.07 11.22
N LYS A 123 -0.16 15.39 11.92
CA LYS A 123 0.11 16.75 12.46
C LYS A 123 1.03 17.58 11.58
N LEU A 124 1.53 17.04 10.46
CA LEU A 124 2.47 17.73 9.58
C LEU A 124 1.84 18.93 8.82
N GLY A 125 0.51 19.08 8.85
CA GLY A 125 -0.20 20.16 8.14
C GLY A 125 -0.04 20.12 6.61
N LYS A 126 0.47 19.01 6.08
CA LYS A 126 0.70 18.75 4.64
C LYS A 126 -0.28 17.70 4.15
N THR A 127 -0.66 17.80 2.88
CA THR A 127 -1.47 16.75 2.24
C THR A 127 -0.64 15.49 2.00
N PRO A 128 -1.26 14.29 1.92
CA PRO A 128 -0.56 13.05 1.59
C PRO A 128 0.30 13.14 0.31
N ALA A 129 -0.18 13.87 -0.70
CA ALA A 129 0.54 14.08 -1.95
C ALA A 129 1.79 14.96 -1.78
N GLN A 130 1.75 15.96 -0.90
CA GLN A 130 2.93 16.77 -0.57
C GLN A 130 3.97 15.96 0.19
N ILE A 131 3.54 15.19 1.20
CA ILE A 131 4.43 14.30 1.97
C ILE A 131 5.11 13.30 1.02
N MET A 132 4.36 12.71 0.10
CA MET A 132 4.90 11.82 -0.93
C MET A 132 5.97 12.50 -1.79
N ASN A 133 5.69 13.69 -2.33
CA ASN A 133 6.64 14.42 -3.17
C ASN A 133 7.93 14.79 -2.41
N ASP A 134 7.82 15.17 -1.14
CA ASP A 134 8.98 15.47 -0.30
C ASP A 134 9.83 14.21 -0.07
N LEU A 135 9.19 13.07 0.20
CA LEU A 135 9.86 11.79 0.38
C LEU A 135 10.55 11.27 -0.89
N LEU A 136 9.93 11.45 -2.05
CA LEU A 136 10.50 11.03 -3.34
C LEU A 136 11.77 11.81 -3.69
N LYS A 137 11.84 13.10 -3.34
CA LYS A 137 13.03 13.93 -3.57
C LYS A 137 14.23 13.52 -2.73
N VAL A 138 13.98 12.99 -1.53
CA VAL A 138 15.03 12.68 -0.55
C VAL A 138 15.49 11.22 -0.62
N ASN A 139 14.58 10.28 -0.90
CA ASN A 139 14.83 8.85 -0.70
C ASN A 139 14.93 8.02 -1.99
N ASN A 140 14.82 8.62 -3.19
CA ASN A 140 14.87 7.93 -4.50
C ASN A 140 14.06 6.61 -4.55
N VAL A 141 12.80 6.65 -4.12
CA VAL A 141 11.97 5.45 -3.95
C VAL A 141 11.63 4.83 -5.32
N PRO A 142 11.93 3.53 -5.55
CA PRO A 142 11.60 2.81 -6.77
C PRO A 142 10.13 2.91 -7.16
N GLN A 143 9.83 3.03 -8.47
CA GLN A 143 8.48 3.31 -8.97
C GLN A 143 7.44 2.24 -8.58
N ASP A 144 7.87 0.98 -8.45
CA ASP A 144 7.09 -0.16 -7.97
C ASP A 144 6.69 -0.01 -6.48
N ARG A 145 7.52 0.66 -5.67
CA ARG A 145 7.27 0.89 -4.23
C ARG A 145 6.51 2.17 -3.92
N GLN A 146 6.44 3.11 -4.86
CA GLN A 146 5.80 4.42 -4.63
C GLN A 146 4.35 4.32 -4.17
N ILE A 147 3.58 3.39 -4.72
CA ILE A 147 2.14 3.26 -4.38
C ILE A 147 1.93 2.52 -3.06
N ALA A 148 2.82 1.61 -2.72
CA ALA A 148 2.87 1.01 -1.39
C ALA A 148 3.12 2.11 -0.34
N LEU A 149 4.18 2.91 -0.55
CA LEU A 149 4.50 4.05 0.30
C LEU A 149 3.32 5.04 0.41
N PHE A 150 2.69 5.38 -0.72
CA PHE A 150 1.57 6.31 -0.73
C PHE A 150 0.34 5.79 0.05
N THR A 151 0.11 4.48 0.03
CA THR A 151 -0.97 3.85 0.81
C THR A 151 -0.70 3.94 2.31
N HIS A 152 0.55 3.72 2.73
CA HIS A 152 0.97 3.90 4.12
C HIS A 152 0.88 5.37 4.56
N ILE A 153 1.30 6.33 3.73
CA ILE A 153 1.17 7.76 4.02
C ILE A 153 -0.30 8.15 4.19
N ARG A 154 -1.18 7.73 3.26
CA ARG A 154 -2.61 8.01 3.32
C ARG A 154 -3.23 7.51 4.61
N LEU A 155 -2.88 6.30 5.03
CA LEU A 155 -3.34 5.74 6.28
C LEU A 155 -2.85 6.56 7.47
N ALA A 156 -1.52 6.71 7.63
CA ALA A 156 -0.93 7.39 8.78
C ALA A 156 -1.45 8.83 8.94
N HIS A 157 -1.65 9.53 7.82
CA HIS A 157 -2.24 10.86 7.79
C HIS A 157 -3.74 10.85 8.16
N SER A 158 -4.49 9.84 7.72
CA SER A 158 -5.95 9.78 7.89
C SER A 158 -6.37 9.20 9.24
N PHE A 159 -5.44 8.60 9.98
CA PHE A 159 -5.75 7.78 11.15
C PHE A 159 -6.36 8.56 12.31
N SER A 160 -6.01 9.84 12.48
CA SER A 160 -6.55 10.69 13.54
C SER A 160 -8.01 11.09 13.33
N ASP A 161 -8.48 11.14 12.08
CA ASP A 161 -9.86 11.50 11.72
C ASP A 161 -10.70 10.23 11.54
N TYR A 162 -11.77 10.10 12.32
CA TYR A 162 -12.65 8.92 12.28
C TYR A 162 -13.24 8.65 10.89
N ARG A 163 -13.75 9.68 10.20
CA ARG A 163 -14.36 9.50 8.88
C ARG A 163 -13.33 9.07 7.85
N ARG A 164 -12.14 9.67 7.85
CA ARG A 164 -11.08 9.30 6.90
C ARG A 164 -10.53 7.90 7.21
N ARG A 165 -10.39 7.55 8.49
CA ARG A 165 -10.02 6.20 8.94
C ARG A 165 -11.01 5.16 8.43
N LEU A 166 -12.32 5.40 8.55
CA LEU A 166 -13.34 4.52 7.98
C LEU A 166 -13.25 4.39 6.45
N GLN A 167 -12.89 5.45 5.73
CA GLN A 167 -12.70 5.37 4.29
C GLN A 167 -11.53 4.46 3.92
N CYS A 168 -10.42 4.53 4.67
CA CYS A 168 -9.32 3.58 4.52
C CYS A 168 -9.81 2.16 4.76
N VAL A 169 -10.48 1.91 5.90
CA VAL A 169 -11.05 0.58 6.26
C VAL A 169 -11.94 0.03 5.15
N HIS A 170 -12.86 0.85 4.66
CA HIS A 170 -13.77 0.47 3.59
C HIS A 170 -13.01 0.12 2.31
N ALA A 171 -12.03 0.93 1.90
CA ALA A 171 -11.22 0.65 0.72
C ALA A 171 -10.47 -0.68 0.84
N ARG A 172 -9.91 -0.98 2.02
CA ARG A 172 -9.19 -2.24 2.28
C ARG A 172 -10.12 -3.45 2.21
N LEU A 173 -11.25 -3.42 2.92
CA LEU A 173 -12.23 -4.51 2.92
C LEU A 173 -12.79 -4.77 1.53
N GLN A 174 -13.00 -3.70 0.77
CA GLN A 174 -13.52 -3.79 -0.58
C GLN A 174 -12.47 -4.31 -1.56
N ALA A 175 -11.20 -3.89 -1.43
CA ALA A 175 -10.10 -4.45 -2.20
C ALA A 175 -9.92 -5.96 -1.91
N LEU A 176 -9.98 -6.36 -0.63
CA LEU A 176 -9.99 -7.77 -0.23
C LEU A 176 -11.15 -8.53 -0.86
N SER A 177 -12.36 -7.97 -0.83
CA SER A 177 -13.53 -8.61 -1.44
C SER A 177 -13.34 -8.84 -2.94
N ILE A 178 -12.80 -7.85 -3.67
CA ILE A 178 -12.52 -7.95 -5.10
C ILE A 178 -11.45 -9.01 -5.38
N LEU A 179 -10.40 -9.05 -4.55
CA LEU A 179 -9.34 -10.06 -4.65
C LEU A 179 -9.91 -11.47 -4.42
N VAL A 180 -10.74 -11.66 -3.40
CA VAL A 180 -11.39 -12.95 -3.11
C VAL A 180 -12.25 -13.40 -4.29
N TYR A 181 -13.10 -12.53 -4.83
CA TYR A 181 -13.89 -12.82 -6.04
C TYR A 181 -13.02 -13.13 -7.26
N ASN A 182 -11.79 -12.60 -7.33
CA ASN A 182 -10.85 -12.98 -8.38
C ASN A 182 -10.13 -14.31 -8.11
N SER A 183 -9.84 -14.61 -6.84
CA SER A 183 -9.11 -15.80 -6.39
C SER A 183 -9.97 -17.05 -6.21
N GLU A 184 -11.30 -16.94 -6.21
CA GLU A 184 -12.23 -18.10 -6.27
C GLU A 184 -12.07 -18.98 -7.54
N LEU A 185 -11.05 -18.73 -8.38
CA LEU A 185 -10.60 -19.63 -9.44
C LEU A 185 -9.13 -20.10 -9.36
N GLU A 186 -8.27 -19.60 -8.46
CA GLU A 186 -6.85 -20.02 -8.40
C GLU A 186 -6.28 -20.04 -6.96
N GLU A 187 -5.58 -21.12 -6.63
CA GLU A 187 -5.06 -21.65 -5.34
C GLU A 187 -4.26 -20.68 -4.42
N ASN A 188 -4.12 -19.40 -4.76
CA ASN A 188 -3.33 -18.40 -4.02
C ASN A 188 -4.06 -17.72 -2.84
N ALA A 189 -5.33 -18.03 -2.61
CA ALA A 189 -6.13 -17.45 -1.52
C ALA A 189 -5.53 -17.76 -0.12
N HIS A 190 -4.79 -18.87 0.02
CA HIS A 190 -4.27 -19.32 1.32
C HIS A 190 -3.16 -18.43 1.91
N SER A 191 -2.38 -17.72 1.09
CA SER A 191 -1.31 -16.84 1.60
C SER A 191 -1.85 -15.49 2.14
N LEU A 192 -2.92 -14.97 1.52
CA LEU A 192 -3.56 -13.70 1.90
C LEU A 192 -4.58 -13.86 3.04
N LEU A 193 -5.26 -15.02 3.11
CA LEU A 193 -6.33 -15.26 4.08
C LEU A 193 -5.82 -15.72 5.46
N HIS A 194 -4.69 -16.44 5.52
CA HIS A 194 -4.33 -17.17 6.74
C HIS A 194 -3.71 -16.33 7.88
N PRO A 195 -2.98 -15.23 7.62
CA PRO A 195 -2.55 -14.33 8.70
C PRO A 195 -3.60 -13.25 9.00
N GLY A 196 -4.20 -12.65 7.95
CA GLY A 196 -5.01 -11.45 8.08
C GLY A 196 -6.46 -11.66 8.48
N LEU A 197 -7.09 -12.80 8.15
CA LEU A 197 -8.50 -13.06 8.48
C LEU A 197 -8.66 -13.62 9.90
N LEU A 198 -7.71 -14.44 10.35
CA LEU A 198 -7.71 -15.02 11.70
C LEU A 198 -7.50 -13.95 12.79
N GLU A 199 -6.76 -12.89 12.46
CA GLU A 199 -6.51 -11.76 13.36
C GLU A 199 -7.67 -10.73 13.37
N VAL A 200 -8.59 -10.77 12.39
CA VAL A 200 -9.72 -9.84 12.31
C VAL A 200 -10.95 -10.33 13.11
N ILE A 201 -10.99 -11.62 13.46
CA ILE A 201 -12.14 -12.23 14.17
C ILE A 201 -11.83 -12.50 15.65
N SER A 202 -10.56 -12.45 16.09
CA SER A 202 -10.17 -12.60 17.50
C SER A 202 -9.90 -11.26 18.17
#